data_AF-A0A399ZBS2-F1
#
_entry.id   AF-A0A399ZBS2-F1
#
_cell.length_a   1.000
_cell.length_b   1.000
_cell.length_c   1.000
_cell.angle_alpha   90.00
_cell.angle_beta   90.00
_cell.angle_gamma   90.00
#
_symmetry.space_group_name_H-M   'P 1'
#
loop_
_entity.id
_entity.type
_entity.pdbx_description
1 polymer ?
#
loop_
_entity_poly.entity_id
_entity_poly.type
_entity_poly.pdbx_seq_one_letter_code
_entity_poly.pdbx_strand_id
1 'polypeptide(L)'
;MIDPASEPLPQLGEVSPRWFLRLIFILASLLTFWLAVHLGQGGVLFVFWRRTLLVFAVAGLALAFLLIAYFLDREFFFTAVEKITSLFSIANDANNANFAAEKKEEFAPFAHSRWRGDVAKTSPYLRILFSTIILALFIFLLLSPLSKTFQPLPARFILVFLASLLLTFFFSTKNTSSHLLCAFLFTSLLLSILYSLLSSISALSLSPFSRGWSEGTRFYHASLLLSQRYYGLSLPPFYQDLSRYVVEAIPLLLPRPSLFLERLWEASLSLFLPALTAALVLRRLAPAKQNRALWLALFLWGTLYLLQGPVYFYLLLAAIPVLAFYNPKKPLPSFIALLAASLWAGISRVNWIPLPSPVRPPSPVPSPSPVRPPSPVSRLLYLAPPALYALLGLVSAYAARQWYFSISDIPSAMFNAAFWQDLLWYRLFPSALQPLGILPAGLLMT
;
A
#
# COMPACT_ATOMS: atom_id res chain seq x y z
N MET A 1 -55.06 50.98 -3.00
CA MET A 1 -53.97 50.64 -3.92
C MET A 1 -52.92 49.90 -3.13
N ILE A 2 -53.01 48.57 -3.09
CA ILE A 2 -52.02 47.66 -2.50
C ILE A 2 -51.80 46.60 -3.55
N ASP A 3 -50.57 46.48 -4.02
CA ASP A 3 -50.14 45.69 -5.17
C ASP A 3 -50.11 44.18 -4.82
N PRO A 4 -50.87 43.31 -5.50
CA PRO A 4 -50.96 41.88 -5.19
C PRO A 4 -50.00 41.02 -6.03
N ALA A 5 -48.77 41.49 -6.28
CA ALA A 5 -47.82 40.81 -7.18
C ALA A 5 -46.39 40.69 -6.62
N SER A 6 -46.24 40.16 -5.39
CA SER A 6 -44.96 39.57 -4.99
C SER A 6 -45.09 38.05 -5.00
N GLU A 7 -44.69 37.45 -6.12
CA GLU A 7 -44.43 36.00 -6.15
C GLU A 7 -43.41 35.68 -5.06
N PRO A 8 -43.69 34.73 -4.15
CA PRO A 8 -42.72 34.35 -3.15
C PRO A 8 -41.48 33.82 -3.88
N LEU A 9 -40.33 34.46 -3.62
CA LEU A 9 -39.01 33.99 -4.08
C LEU A 9 -38.94 32.48 -3.88
N PRO A 10 -38.56 31.69 -4.91
CA PRO A 10 -38.49 30.25 -4.80
C PRO A 10 -37.62 29.91 -3.61
N GLN A 11 -38.24 29.35 -2.57
CA GLN A 11 -37.54 28.91 -1.38
C GLN A 11 -36.46 27.94 -1.87
N LEU A 12 -35.20 28.33 -1.71
CA LEU A 12 -34.04 27.49 -1.99
C LEU A 12 -34.29 26.15 -1.28
N GLY A 13 -34.67 25.15 -2.07
CA GLY A 13 -35.16 23.88 -1.58
C GLY A 13 -34.18 23.31 -0.55
N GLU A 14 -34.72 22.91 0.60
CA GLU A 14 -33.94 22.44 1.75
C GLU A 14 -32.84 21.49 1.29
N VAL A 15 -31.59 21.96 1.35
CA VAL A 15 -30.44 21.17 0.96
C VAL A 15 -30.33 20.04 1.96
N SER A 16 -30.74 18.83 1.54
CA SER A 16 -30.73 17.68 2.43
C SER A 16 -29.33 17.50 3.06
N PRO A 17 -29.21 17.09 4.34
CA PRO A 17 -27.92 16.88 5.00
C PRO A 17 -26.96 15.95 4.22
N ARG A 18 -27.52 15.07 3.38
CA ARG A 18 -26.77 14.18 2.49
C ARG A 18 -26.04 14.92 1.37
N TRP A 19 -26.59 16.01 0.86
CA TRP A 19 -25.96 16.86 -0.15
C TRP A 19 -24.76 17.60 0.42
N PHE A 20 -24.89 18.12 1.64
CA PHE A 20 -23.80 18.81 2.34
C PHE A 20 -22.62 17.87 2.60
N LEU A 21 -22.89 16.65 3.10
CA LEU A 21 -21.86 15.62 3.28
C LEU A 21 -21.14 15.26 1.96
N ARG A 22 -21.88 15.13 0.86
CA ARG A 22 -21.29 14.84 -0.46
C ARG A 22 -20.39 15.96 -0.97
N LEU A 23 -20.82 17.22 -0.80
CA LEU A 23 -20.02 18.39 -1.16
C LEU A 23 -18.73 18.45 -0.34
N ILE A 24 -18.80 18.18 0.97
CA ILE A 24 -17.64 18.09 1.85
C ILE A 24 -16.67 17.02 1.36
N PHE A 25 -17.16 15.82 0.99
CA PHE A 25 -16.28 14.77 0.45
C PHE A 25 -15.61 15.17 -0.87
N ILE A 26 -16.32 15.86 -1.77
CA ILE A 26 -15.76 16.35 -3.03
C ILE A 26 -14.68 17.41 -2.77
N LEU A 27 -14.98 18.40 -1.93
CA LEU A 27 -14.04 19.46 -1.57
C LEU A 27 -12.81 18.91 -0.83
N ALA A 28 -13.01 17.98 0.12
CA ALA A 28 -11.92 17.29 0.80
C ALA A 28 -11.05 16.49 -0.18
N SER A 29 -11.65 15.84 -1.17
CA SER A 29 -10.93 15.08 -2.20
C SER A 29 -10.12 15.99 -3.12
N LEU A 30 -10.69 17.12 -3.54
CA LEU A 30 -10.01 18.14 -4.36
C LEU A 30 -8.87 18.81 -3.58
N LEU A 31 -9.09 19.15 -2.31
CA LEU A 31 -8.06 19.71 -1.43
C LEU A 31 -6.93 18.70 -1.20
N THR A 32 -7.28 17.42 -0.97
CA THR A 32 -6.31 16.32 -0.82
C THR A 32 -5.51 16.13 -2.11
N PHE A 33 -6.15 16.21 -3.27
CA PHE A 33 -5.47 16.18 -4.57
C PHE A 33 -4.51 17.35 -4.73
N TRP A 34 -4.99 18.56 -4.47
CA TRP A 34 -4.20 19.78 -4.56
C TRP A 34 -2.99 19.75 -3.63
N LEU A 35 -3.19 19.33 -2.37
CA LEU A 35 -2.13 19.08 -1.40
C LEU A 35 -1.16 18.00 -1.88
N ALA A 36 -1.63 16.89 -2.45
CA ALA A 36 -0.73 15.85 -2.97
C ALA A 36 0.12 16.33 -4.17
N VAL A 37 -0.40 17.27 -4.95
CA VAL A 37 0.32 17.90 -6.08
C VAL A 37 1.32 18.96 -5.59
N HIS A 38 0.97 19.71 -4.53
CA HIS A 38 1.73 20.87 -4.05
C HIS A 38 2.65 20.59 -2.85
N LEU A 39 2.42 19.52 -2.08
CA LEU A 39 3.38 18.99 -1.11
C LEU A 39 4.58 18.48 -1.91
N GLY A 40 5.55 19.39 -2.09
CA GLY A 40 6.57 19.36 -3.12
C GLY A 40 7.62 18.25 -2.99
N GLN A 41 8.77 18.47 -3.60
CA GLN A 41 9.91 17.53 -3.71
C GLN A 41 10.58 17.14 -2.36
N GLY A 42 9.88 17.28 -1.24
CA GLY A 42 10.36 16.89 0.08
C GLY A 42 10.77 15.42 0.14
N GLY A 43 11.72 15.12 1.02
CA GLY A 43 12.37 13.81 1.15
C GLY A 43 11.42 12.64 1.42
N VAL A 44 11.98 11.43 1.55
CA VAL A 44 11.29 10.11 1.56
C VAL A 44 9.97 10.06 2.36
N LEU A 45 9.85 10.78 3.48
CA LEU A 45 8.62 10.85 4.28
C LEU A 45 7.44 11.50 3.53
N PHE A 46 7.71 12.53 2.71
CA PHE A 46 6.71 13.20 1.89
C PHE A 46 6.24 12.32 0.73
N VAL A 47 7.07 11.41 0.23
CA VAL A 47 6.68 10.48 -0.84
C VAL A 47 5.60 9.51 -0.37
N PHE A 48 5.67 9.04 0.89
CA PHE A 48 4.65 8.18 1.49
C PHE A 48 3.30 8.90 1.61
N TRP A 49 3.29 10.07 2.25
CA TRP A 49 2.08 10.85 2.43
C TRP A 49 1.50 11.33 1.12
N ARG A 50 2.34 11.77 0.17
CA ARG A 50 1.90 12.12 -1.18
C ARG A 50 1.24 10.94 -1.89
N ARG A 51 1.82 9.74 -1.86
CA ARG A 51 1.21 8.54 -2.50
C ARG A 51 -0.12 8.18 -1.84
N THR A 52 -0.20 8.27 -0.52
CA THR A 52 -1.41 7.96 0.25
C THR A 52 -2.52 8.99 -0.01
N LEU A 53 -2.20 10.28 0.09
CA LEU A 53 -3.11 11.38 -0.22
C LEU A 53 -3.55 11.33 -1.69
N LEU A 54 -2.66 10.97 -2.62
CA LEU A 54 -3.01 10.84 -4.03
C LEU A 54 -3.93 9.64 -4.28
N VAL A 55 -3.76 8.52 -3.56
CA VAL A 55 -4.72 7.39 -3.60
C VAL A 55 -6.09 7.83 -3.08
N PHE A 56 -6.14 8.55 -1.95
CA PHE A 56 -7.41 9.08 -1.42
C PHE A 56 -8.04 10.13 -2.33
N ALA A 57 -7.23 10.98 -2.94
CA ALA A 57 -7.66 11.98 -3.90
C ALA A 57 -8.18 11.35 -5.19
N VAL A 58 -7.52 10.30 -5.70
CA VAL A 58 -7.98 9.54 -6.87
C VAL A 58 -9.23 8.75 -6.54
N ALA A 59 -9.33 8.13 -5.36
CA ALA A 59 -10.54 7.46 -4.92
C ALA A 59 -11.70 8.45 -4.71
N GLY A 60 -11.40 9.64 -4.20
CA GLY A 60 -12.32 10.75 -4.03
C GLY A 60 -12.77 11.35 -5.36
N LEU A 61 -11.86 11.51 -6.32
CA LEU A 61 -12.16 11.87 -7.70
C LEU A 61 -12.93 10.76 -8.40
N ALA A 62 -12.64 9.48 -8.16
CA ALA A 62 -13.42 8.34 -8.65
C ALA A 62 -14.84 8.41 -8.14
N LEU A 63 -15.01 8.66 -6.85
CA LEU A 63 -16.29 8.78 -6.20
C LEU A 63 -17.03 10.00 -6.74
N ALA A 64 -16.34 11.13 -6.91
CA ALA A 64 -16.88 12.32 -7.54
C ALA A 64 -17.26 12.04 -8.99
N PHE A 65 -16.47 11.31 -9.76
CA PHE A 65 -16.76 10.96 -11.16
C PHE A 65 -17.90 9.93 -11.25
N LEU A 66 -17.99 8.98 -10.34
CA LEU A 66 -19.10 8.03 -10.23
C LEU A 66 -20.38 8.73 -9.77
N LEU A 67 -20.28 9.72 -8.89
CA LEU A 67 -21.39 10.58 -8.49
C LEU A 67 -21.79 11.49 -9.66
N ILE A 68 -20.84 12.12 -10.34
CA ILE A 68 -21.06 12.95 -11.53
C ILE A 68 -21.65 12.09 -12.65
N ALA A 69 -21.20 10.86 -12.89
CA ALA A 69 -21.79 9.94 -13.87
C ALA A 69 -23.16 9.42 -13.44
N TYR A 70 -23.40 9.32 -12.13
CA TYR A 70 -24.72 9.06 -11.57
C TYR A 70 -25.67 10.28 -11.69
N PHE A 71 -25.12 11.50 -11.68
CA PHE A 71 -25.87 12.78 -11.66
C PHE A 71 -26.01 13.46 -13.04
N LEU A 72 -25.06 13.31 -13.96
CA LEU A 72 -25.10 13.81 -15.34
C LEU A 72 -26.08 13.05 -16.24
N ASP A 73 -26.91 12.22 -15.61
CA ASP A 73 -27.73 11.21 -16.22
C ASP A 73 -26.92 10.17 -17.01
N ARG A 74 -27.31 8.90 -16.84
CA ARG A 74 -26.76 7.79 -17.62
C ARG A 74 -26.86 8.08 -19.12
N GLU A 75 -27.87 8.84 -19.53
CA GLU A 75 -28.09 9.28 -20.89
C GLU A 75 -26.89 9.99 -21.51
N PHE A 76 -26.18 10.90 -20.84
CA PHE A 76 -25.08 11.62 -21.50
C PHE A 76 -23.89 10.70 -21.86
N PHE A 77 -23.50 9.81 -20.93
CA PHE A 77 -22.43 8.85 -21.18
C PHE A 77 -22.81 7.84 -22.27
N PHE A 78 -24.05 7.33 -22.25
CA PHE A 78 -24.53 6.44 -23.30
C PHE A 78 -24.76 7.17 -24.63
N THR A 79 -25.21 8.41 -24.66
CA THR A 79 -25.33 9.23 -25.89
C THR A 79 -23.95 9.47 -26.51
N ALA A 80 -22.91 9.64 -25.69
CA ALA A 80 -21.54 9.75 -26.17
C ALA A 80 -21.01 8.42 -26.73
N VAL A 81 -21.24 7.30 -26.04
CA VAL A 81 -20.86 5.96 -26.55
C VAL A 81 -21.67 5.59 -27.79
N GLU A 82 -22.96 5.91 -27.82
CA GLU A 82 -23.90 5.66 -28.91
C GLU A 82 -23.54 6.53 -30.13
N LYS A 83 -23.16 7.80 -29.94
CA LYS A 83 -22.56 8.64 -30.99
C LYS A 83 -21.24 8.09 -31.50
N ILE A 84 -20.39 7.55 -30.62
CA ILE A 84 -19.11 6.94 -31.03
C ILE A 84 -19.40 5.66 -31.84
N THR A 85 -20.31 4.79 -31.39
CA THR A 85 -20.70 3.58 -32.12
C THR A 85 -21.47 3.89 -33.40
N SER A 86 -22.27 4.96 -33.42
CA SER A 86 -22.96 5.42 -34.63
C SER A 86 -21.99 6.04 -35.62
N LEU A 87 -20.92 6.70 -35.17
CA LEU A 87 -19.81 7.11 -36.04
C LEU A 87 -19.11 5.89 -36.67
N PHE A 88 -19.05 4.75 -35.97
CA PHE A 88 -18.57 3.49 -36.54
C PHE A 88 -19.63 2.77 -37.42
N SER A 89 -20.93 2.98 -37.20
CA SER A 89 -22.00 2.41 -38.04
C SER A 89 -22.33 3.27 -39.28
N ILE A 90 -22.06 4.57 -39.25
CA ILE A 90 -22.15 5.47 -40.41
C ILE A 90 -21.10 5.09 -41.47
N ALA A 91 -20.01 4.42 -41.08
CA ALA A 91 -19.10 3.79 -42.02
C ALA A 91 -19.68 2.51 -42.69
N ASN A 92 -20.83 2.01 -42.23
CA ASN A 92 -21.42 0.76 -42.68
C ASN A 92 -22.85 0.89 -43.24
N ASP A 93 -23.60 1.95 -42.92
CA ASP A 93 -25.01 2.11 -43.29
C ASP A 93 -25.31 3.44 -44.01
N ALA A 94 -24.81 3.58 -45.24
CA ALA A 94 -25.27 4.61 -46.18
C ALA A 94 -26.64 4.32 -46.82
N ASN A 95 -27.39 3.29 -46.35
CA ASN A 95 -28.51 2.74 -47.12
C ASN A 95 -29.91 2.71 -46.48
N ASN A 96 -30.16 3.26 -45.28
CA ASN A 96 -31.52 3.21 -44.72
C ASN A 96 -31.91 4.43 -43.87
N ALA A 97 -32.36 5.50 -44.54
CA ALA A 97 -32.84 6.72 -43.90
C ALA A 97 -34.28 6.64 -43.35
N ASN A 98 -35.07 5.62 -43.74
CA ASN A 98 -36.51 5.59 -43.44
C ASN A 98 -36.89 4.90 -42.11
N PHE A 99 -35.95 4.30 -41.38
CA PHE A 99 -36.26 3.51 -40.17
C PHE A 99 -36.14 4.30 -38.84
N ALA A 100 -35.62 5.54 -38.87
CA ALA A 100 -35.25 6.29 -37.66
C ALA A 100 -36.39 7.15 -37.08
N ALA A 101 -37.43 7.48 -37.86
CA ALA A 101 -38.48 8.39 -37.42
C ALA A 101 -39.56 7.69 -36.57
N GLU A 102 -39.87 6.43 -36.86
CA GLU A 102 -41.02 5.73 -36.26
C GLU A 102 -40.73 5.17 -34.85
N LYS A 103 -39.45 5.03 -34.47
CA LYS A 103 -39.07 4.50 -33.15
C LYS A 103 -38.91 5.54 -32.06
N LYS A 104 -38.91 6.84 -32.35
CA LYS A 104 -38.51 7.84 -31.35
C LYS A 104 -39.48 7.98 -30.16
N GLU A 105 -40.75 7.60 -30.32
CA GLU A 105 -41.77 7.67 -29.25
C GLU A 105 -41.88 6.41 -28.39
N GLU A 106 -41.39 5.26 -28.85
CA GLU A 106 -41.51 3.97 -28.11
C GLU A 106 -40.37 3.74 -27.10
N PHE A 107 -39.28 4.51 -27.18
CA PHE A 107 -38.07 4.29 -26.37
C PHE A 107 -37.95 5.16 -25.11
N ALA A 108 -38.79 6.18 -24.93
CA ALA A 108 -38.71 7.11 -23.78
C ALA A 108 -38.90 6.45 -22.40
N PRO A 109 -39.76 5.41 -22.20
CA PRO A 109 -39.85 4.71 -20.93
C PRO A 109 -38.87 3.52 -20.81
N PHE A 110 -38.17 3.15 -21.88
CA PHE A 110 -37.41 1.90 -21.96
C PHE A 110 -35.97 1.97 -21.45
N ALA A 111 -35.39 3.18 -21.32
CA ALA A 111 -33.97 3.36 -21.04
C ALA A 111 -33.56 3.09 -19.57
N HIS A 112 -34.47 3.26 -18.60
CA HIS A 112 -34.09 3.19 -17.19
C HIS A 112 -34.28 1.82 -16.50
N SER A 113 -35.19 0.95 -16.97
CA SER A 113 -35.49 -0.33 -16.30
C SER A 113 -34.77 -1.54 -16.91
N ARG A 114 -34.60 -1.61 -18.24
CA ARG A 114 -34.05 -2.80 -18.92
C ARG A 114 -32.56 -3.01 -18.68
N TRP A 115 -31.78 -1.94 -18.55
CA TRP A 115 -30.32 -2.03 -18.43
C TRP A 115 -29.85 -2.58 -17.07
N ARG A 116 -30.68 -2.51 -16.01
CA ARG A 116 -30.35 -3.19 -14.75
C ARG A 116 -30.36 -4.71 -14.89
N GLY A 117 -31.10 -5.26 -15.86
CA GLY A 117 -31.20 -6.70 -16.11
C GLY A 117 -30.10 -7.25 -17.03
N ASP A 118 -29.66 -6.52 -18.04
CA ASP A 118 -28.88 -7.12 -19.13
C ASP A 118 -27.37 -7.20 -18.87
N VAL A 119 -26.77 -6.30 -18.08
CA VAL A 119 -25.36 -6.47 -17.66
C VAL A 119 -25.21 -7.71 -16.78
N ALA A 120 -26.19 -8.01 -15.91
CA ALA A 120 -26.20 -9.23 -15.10
C ALA A 120 -26.32 -10.51 -15.94
N LYS A 121 -26.84 -10.42 -17.17
CA LYS A 121 -26.96 -11.54 -18.12
C LYS A 121 -25.73 -11.74 -19.01
N THR A 122 -24.73 -10.87 -18.95
CA THR A 122 -23.48 -11.10 -19.70
C THR A 122 -22.86 -12.42 -19.27
N SER A 123 -22.61 -13.28 -20.26
CA SER A 123 -22.04 -14.61 -20.04
C SER A 123 -20.78 -14.53 -19.17
N PRO A 124 -20.63 -15.38 -18.14
CA PRO A 124 -19.44 -15.36 -17.27
C PRO A 124 -18.15 -15.56 -18.06
N TYR A 125 -18.20 -16.29 -19.19
CA TYR A 125 -17.07 -16.49 -20.09
C TYR A 125 -16.61 -15.19 -20.73
N LEU A 126 -17.54 -14.32 -21.17
CA LEU A 126 -17.19 -13.03 -21.75
C LEU A 126 -16.54 -12.11 -20.71
N ARG A 127 -17.05 -12.12 -19.47
CA ARG A 127 -16.45 -11.35 -18.37
C ARG A 127 -15.01 -11.77 -18.08
N ILE A 128 -14.74 -13.07 -18.05
CA ILE A 128 -13.40 -13.63 -17.87
C ILE A 128 -12.50 -13.24 -19.04
N LEU A 129 -12.98 -13.39 -20.27
CA LEU A 129 -12.23 -13.03 -21.48
C LEU A 129 -11.83 -11.56 -21.48
N PHE A 130 -12.78 -10.64 -21.27
CA PHE A 130 -12.49 -9.20 -21.22
C PHE A 130 -11.58 -8.82 -20.06
N SER A 131 -11.78 -9.41 -18.87
CA SER A 131 -10.89 -9.18 -17.72
C SER A 131 -9.45 -9.62 -18.04
N THR A 132 -9.29 -10.76 -18.72
CA THR A 132 -7.99 -11.28 -19.15
C THR A 132 -7.35 -10.36 -20.18
N ILE A 133 -8.11 -9.87 -21.16
CA ILE A 133 -7.63 -8.91 -22.15
C ILE A 133 -7.17 -7.61 -21.49
N ILE A 134 -7.94 -7.07 -20.53
CA ILE A 134 -7.56 -5.86 -19.79
C ILE A 134 -6.27 -6.08 -19.00
N LEU A 135 -6.14 -7.22 -18.31
CA LEU A 135 -4.92 -7.56 -17.57
C LEU A 135 -3.71 -7.73 -18.50
N ALA A 136 -3.88 -8.41 -19.64
CA ALA A 136 -2.82 -8.60 -20.62
C ALA A 136 -2.39 -7.26 -21.23
N LEU A 137 -3.33 -6.38 -21.57
CA LEU A 137 -3.06 -5.03 -22.06
C LEU A 137 -2.32 -4.20 -21.01
N PHE A 138 -2.76 -4.26 -19.75
CA PHE A 138 -2.11 -3.57 -18.64
C PHE A 138 -0.64 -4.03 -18.46
N ILE A 139 -0.40 -5.35 -18.48
CA ILE A 139 0.94 -5.93 -18.42
C ILE A 139 1.78 -5.49 -19.63
N PHE A 140 1.22 -5.55 -20.84
CA PHE A 140 1.88 -5.13 -22.07
C PHE A 140 2.29 -3.65 -22.01
N LEU A 141 1.39 -2.75 -21.61
CA LEU A 141 1.69 -1.32 -21.51
C LEU A 141 2.82 -1.01 -20.51
N LEU A 142 2.93 -1.80 -19.43
CA LEU A 142 3.95 -1.61 -18.40
C LEU A 142 5.30 -2.26 -18.72
N LEU A 143 5.32 -3.40 -19.41
CA LEU A 143 6.56 -4.11 -19.75
C LEU A 143 7.12 -3.79 -21.14
N SER A 144 6.29 -3.29 -22.06
CA SER A 144 6.73 -2.94 -23.42
C SER A 144 7.52 -1.62 -23.46
N PRO A 145 8.14 -1.28 -24.61
CA PRO A 145 8.78 0.03 -24.80
C PRO A 145 7.85 1.24 -24.57
N LEU A 146 6.52 1.04 -24.67
CA LEU A 146 5.51 2.07 -24.36
C LEU A 146 5.52 2.49 -22.89
N SER A 147 6.11 1.69 -22.00
CA SER A 147 6.32 2.05 -20.59
C SER A 147 7.08 3.37 -20.42
N LYS A 148 7.87 3.78 -21.40
CA LYS A 148 8.53 5.11 -21.43
C LYS A 148 7.51 6.25 -21.44
N THR A 149 6.44 6.12 -22.20
CA THR A 149 5.33 7.09 -22.25
C THR A 149 4.60 7.18 -20.90
N PHE A 150 4.49 6.05 -20.23
CA PHE A 150 3.90 5.95 -18.88
C PHE A 150 4.96 6.02 -17.76
N GLN A 151 6.17 6.54 -18.01
CA GLN A 151 7.15 6.78 -16.94
C GLN A 151 6.64 7.77 -15.87
N PRO A 152 6.01 8.90 -16.24
CA PRO A 152 5.54 9.87 -15.26
C PRO A 152 4.54 9.25 -14.30
N LEU A 153 4.72 9.53 -13.01
CA LEU A 153 3.87 8.99 -11.95
C LEU A 153 2.35 9.24 -12.19
N PRO A 154 1.89 10.42 -12.63
CA PRO A 154 0.48 10.64 -12.93
C PRO A 154 -0.07 9.73 -14.04
N ALA A 155 0.73 9.46 -15.08
CA ALA A 155 0.31 8.59 -16.18
C ALA A 155 0.10 7.15 -15.70
N ARG A 156 0.95 6.66 -14.79
CA ARG A 156 0.78 5.33 -14.17
C ARG A 156 -0.46 5.27 -13.29
N PHE A 157 -0.74 6.33 -12.54
CA PHE A 157 -1.96 6.40 -11.74
C PHE A 157 -3.21 6.36 -12.61
N ILE A 158 -3.25 7.14 -13.69
CA ILE A 158 -4.37 7.12 -14.64
C ILE A 158 -4.53 5.73 -15.25
N LEU A 159 -3.42 5.07 -15.62
CA LEU A 159 -3.46 3.71 -16.18
C LEU A 159 -4.05 2.70 -15.19
N VAL A 160 -3.58 2.69 -13.93
CA VAL A 160 -4.13 1.83 -12.86
C VAL A 160 -5.60 2.15 -12.62
N PHE A 161 -5.95 3.44 -12.57
CA PHE A 161 -7.31 3.90 -12.34
C PHE A 161 -8.28 3.43 -13.42
N LEU A 162 -7.97 3.68 -14.70
CA LEU A 162 -8.79 3.29 -15.84
C LEU A 162 -8.93 1.77 -15.92
N ALA A 163 -7.83 1.03 -15.77
CA ALA A 163 -7.87 -0.42 -15.75
C ALA A 163 -8.72 -0.95 -14.57
N SER A 164 -8.66 -0.31 -13.40
CA SER A 164 -9.48 -0.67 -12.23
C SER A 164 -10.96 -0.44 -12.49
N LEU A 165 -11.32 0.69 -13.12
CA LEU A 165 -12.69 1.03 -13.49
C LEU A 165 -13.26 0.02 -14.50
N LEU A 166 -12.48 -0.33 -15.54
CA LEU A 166 -12.87 -1.35 -16.51
C LEU A 166 -13.03 -2.72 -15.85
N LEU A 167 -12.08 -3.16 -15.01
CA LEU A 167 -12.21 -4.43 -14.30
C LEU A 167 -13.40 -4.44 -13.33
N THR A 168 -13.73 -3.31 -12.69
CA THR A 168 -14.89 -3.19 -11.80
C THR A 168 -16.18 -3.57 -12.53
N PHE A 169 -16.31 -3.11 -13.78
CA PHE A 169 -17.48 -3.40 -14.60
C PHE A 169 -17.65 -4.91 -14.83
N PHE A 170 -16.56 -5.62 -15.12
CA PHE A 170 -16.60 -7.07 -15.38
C PHE A 170 -16.67 -7.92 -14.11
N PHE A 171 -16.05 -7.48 -13.01
CA PHE A 171 -16.06 -8.16 -11.71
C PHE A 171 -17.36 -7.97 -10.93
N SER A 172 -18.07 -6.85 -11.13
CA SER A 172 -19.30 -6.60 -10.41
C SER A 172 -20.44 -7.45 -10.97
N THR A 173 -20.95 -8.38 -10.14
CA THR A 173 -22.15 -9.16 -10.46
C THR A 173 -23.43 -8.44 -10.06
N LYS A 174 -23.33 -7.42 -9.20
CA LYS A 174 -24.46 -6.67 -8.63
C LYS A 174 -24.34 -5.19 -8.94
N ASN A 175 -25.35 -4.62 -9.58
CA ASN A 175 -25.39 -3.21 -9.93
C ASN A 175 -25.94 -2.34 -8.78
N THR A 176 -25.31 -2.42 -7.62
CA THR A 176 -25.57 -1.54 -6.48
C THR A 176 -24.32 -0.72 -6.20
N SER A 177 -24.46 0.56 -5.85
CA SER A 177 -23.33 1.47 -5.67
C SER A 177 -22.29 0.99 -4.65
N SER A 178 -22.72 0.32 -3.57
CA SER A 178 -21.82 -0.26 -2.57
C SER A 178 -20.96 -1.40 -3.14
N HIS A 179 -21.56 -2.32 -3.90
CA HIS A 179 -20.84 -3.40 -4.57
C HIS A 179 -19.88 -2.89 -5.65
N LEU A 180 -20.26 -1.86 -6.41
CA LEU A 180 -19.37 -1.24 -7.39
C LEU A 180 -18.15 -0.59 -6.73
N LEU A 181 -18.36 0.15 -5.63
CA LEU A 181 -17.25 0.74 -4.88
C LEU A 181 -16.32 -0.35 -4.32
N CYS A 182 -16.88 -1.40 -3.72
CA CYS A 182 -16.06 -2.52 -3.20
C CYS A 182 -15.27 -3.22 -4.31
N ALA A 183 -15.90 -3.47 -5.47
CA ALA A 183 -15.24 -4.07 -6.62
C ALA A 183 -14.12 -3.16 -7.15
N PHE A 184 -14.35 -1.84 -7.23
CA PHE A 184 -13.35 -0.87 -7.65
C PHE A 184 -12.15 -0.79 -6.70
N LEU A 185 -12.40 -0.74 -5.39
CA LEU A 185 -11.32 -0.75 -4.40
C LEU A 185 -10.52 -2.05 -4.49
N PHE A 186 -11.20 -3.19 -4.66
CA PHE A 186 -10.54 -4.48 -4.80
C PHE A 186 -9.69 -4.58 -6.08
N THR A 187 -10.22 -4.19 -7.24
CA THR A 187 -9.47 -4.21 -8.51
C THR A 187 -8.31 -3.22 -8.49
N SER A 188 -8.46 -2.08 -7.82
CA SER A 188 -7.38 -1.11 -7.59
C SER A 188 -6.24 -1.69 -6.75
N LEU A 189 -6.55 -2.41 -5.67
CA LEU A 189 -5.56 -3.09 -4.86
C LEU A 189 -4.83 -4.18 -5.65
N LEU A 190 -5.59 -4.99 -6.41
CA LEU A 190 -5.04 -6.06 -7.24
C LEU A 190 -4.07 -5.51 -8.30
N LEU A 191 -4.49 -4.48 -9.05
CA LEU A 191 -3.66 -3.85 -10.06
C LEU A 191 -2.44 -3.13 -9.48
N SER A 192 -2.56 -2.57 -8.27
CA SER A 192 -1.43 -1.95 -7.58
C SER A 192 -0.37 -2.97 -7.16
N ILE A 193 -0.79 -4.16 -6.68
CA ILE A 193 0.13 -5.28 -6.41
C ILE A 193 0.76 -5.75 -7.72
N LEU A 194 -0.04 -5.94 -8.77
CA LEU A 194 0.47 -6.36 -10.08
C LEU A 194 1.49 -5.37 -10.63
N TYR A 195 1.20 -4.07 -10.56
CA TYR A 195 2.13 -3.01 -10.94
C TYR A 195 3.45 -3.09 -10.15
N SER A 196 3.38 -3.34 -8.84
CA SER A 196 4.57 -3.47 -7.98
C SER A 196 5.41 -4.70 -8.37
N LEU A 197 4.74 -5.82 -8.69
CA LEU A 197 5.38 -7.04 -9.20
C LEU A 197 6.10 -6.80 -10.52
N LEU A 198 5.40 -6.22 -11.50
CA LEU A 198 5.95 -5.94 -12.83
C LEU A 198 7.12 -4.95 -12.76
N SER A 199 7.00 -3.93 -11.90
CA SER A 199 8.09 -2.98 -11.64
C SER A 199 9.33 -3.70 -11.09
N SER A 200 9.14 -4.66 -10.18
CA SER A 200 10.24 -5.46 -9.61
C SER A 200 10.87 -6.39 -10.66
N ILE A 201 10.05 -7.01 -11.52
CA ILE A 201 10.54 -7.85 -12.63
C ILE A 201 11.37 -7.02 -13.62
N SER A 202 10.96 -5.79 -13.92
CA SER A 202 11.72 -4.91 -14.83
C SER A 202 13.10 -4.51 -14.29
N ALA A 203 13.31 -4.63 -12.97
CA ALA A 203 14.60 -4.41 -12.34
C ALA A 203 15.55 -5.62 -12.47
N LEU A 204 15.04 -6.80 -12.84
CA LEU A 204 15.84 -7.99 -13.09
C LEU A 204 16.59 -7.83 -14.41
N SER A 205 17.91 -7.67 -14.33
CA SER A 205 18.75 -7.46 -15.49
C SER A 205 20.10 -8.16 -15.30
N LEU A 206 20.73 -8.57 -16.41
CA LEU A 206 22.12 -9.04 -16.43
C LEU A 206 23.13 -7.89 -16.56
N SER A 207 22.67 -6.65 -16.76
CA SER A 207 23.53 -5.50 -16.93
C SER A 207 24.41 -5.28 -15.67
N PRO A 208 25.73 -5.07 -15.82
CA PRO A 208 26.63 -4.85 -14.69
C PRO A 208 26.42 -3.47 -14.03
N PHE A 209 25.67 -2.57 -14.69
CA PHE A 209 25.40 -1.25 -14.14
C PHE A 209 24.33 -1.32 -13.04
N SER A 210 24.57 -0.54 -11.99
CA SER A 210 23.62 -0.32 -10.90
C SER A 210 22.31 0.24 -11.45
N ARG A 211 21.19 -0.40 -11.09
CA ARG A 211 19.83 0.02 -11.44
C ARG A 211 19.19 0.86 -10.32
N GLY A 212 19.66 0.65 -9.09
CA GLY A 212 19.17 1.36 -7.91
C GLY A 212 20.26 2.14 -7.19
N TRP A 213 19.83 2.98 -6.26
CA TRP A 213 20.72 3.64 -5.31
C TRP A 213 21.43 2.59 -4.45
N SER A 214 22.76 2.71 -4.32
CA SER A 214 23.62 1.84 -3.51
C SER A 214 23.54 0.34 -3.82
N GLU A 215 23.03 -0.11 -4.97
CA GLU A 215 22.95 -1.55 -5.30
C GLU A 215 24.33 -2.22 -5.25
N GLY A 216 25.31 -1.66 -5.97
CA GLY A 216 26.68 -2.19 -5.96
C GLY A 216 27.31 -2.19 -4.56
N THR A 217 27.11 -1.13 -3.80
CA THR A 217 27.57 -1.03 -2.40
C THR A 217 26.95 -2.12 -1.52
N ARG A 218 25.67 -2.44 -1.72
CA ARG A 218 24.99 -3.48 -0.96
C ARG A 218 25.52 -4.87 -1.26
N PHE A 219 25.71 -5.20 -2.54
CA PHE A 219 26.32 -6.47 -2.94
C PHE A 219 27.76 -6.60 -2.43
N TYR A 220 28.52 -5.50 -2.46
CA TYR A 220 29.85 -5.46 -1.85
C TYR A 220 29.80 -5.70 -0.33
N HIS A 221 28.89 -5.06 0.40
CA HIS A 221 28.77 -5.29 1.84
C HIS A 221 28.27 -6.69 2.21
N ALA A 222 27.39 -7.29 1.39
CA ALA A 222 27.00 -8.68 1.53
C ALA A 222 28.18 -9.63 1.31
N SER A 223 29.03 -9.36 0.31
CA SER A 223 30.21 -10.20 0.03
C SER A 223 31.31 -10.11 1.09
N LEU A 224 31.33 -9.08 1.94
CA LEU A 224 32.25 -8.99 3.07
C LEU A 224 32.09 -10.15 4.06
N LEU A 225 30.87 -10.69 4.22
CA LEU A 225 30.64 -11.90 5.04
C LEU A 225 31.33 -13.15 4.50
N LEU A 226 31.71 -13.12 3.22
CA LEU A 226 32.38 -14.20 2.51
C LEU A 226 33.70 -13.69 1.91
N SER A 227 34.32 -12.69 2.53
CA SER A 227 35.47 -11.96 1.97
C SER A 227 36.64 -12.88 1.65
N GLN A 228 36.91 -13.88 2.49
CA GLN A 228 38.00 -14.83 2.29
C GLN A 228 37.83 -15.61 0.97
N ARG A 229 36.58 -15.91 0.60
CA ARG A 229 36.25 -16.64 -0.63
C ARG A 229 36.40 -15.77 -1.87
N TYR A 230 35.91 -14.55 -1.82
CA TYR A 230 35.81 -13.66 -2.99
C TYR A 230 37.05 -12.79 -3.21
N TYR A 231 37.75 -12.45 -2.13
CA TYR A 231 38.86 -11.51 -2.15
C TYR A 231 40.17 -12.14 -1.64
N GLY A 232 40.14 -13.33 -1.04
CA GLY A 232 41.31 -13.92 -0.39
C GLY A 232 41.77 -13.18 0.88
N LEU A 233 40.93 -12.27 1.39
CA LEU A 233 41.21 -11.40 2.53
C LEU A 233 40.17 -11.63 3.62
N SER A 234 40.60 -11.61 4.89
CA SER A 234 39.70 -11.55 6.04
C SER A 234 39.33 -10.10 6.29
N LEU A 235 38.16 -9.68 5.80
CA LEU A 235 37.64 -8.32 5.96
C LEU A 235 36.49 -8.33 6.98
N PRO A 236 36.38 -7.30 7.83
CA PRO A 236 35.28 -7.23 8.77
C PRO A 236 33.93 -7.02 8.06
N PRO A 237 32.82 -7.46 8.67
CA PRO A 237 31.48 -7.15 8.19
C PRO A 237 31.20 -5.65 8.26
N PHE A 238 30.26 -5.18 7.43
CA PHE A 238 29.90 -3.77 7.41
C PHE A 238 29.11 -3.34 8.67
N TYR A 239 29.64 -2.42 9.48
CA TYR A 239 29.12 -2.02 10.81
C TYR A 239 27.63 -1.72 10.95
N GLN A 240 26.91 -1.36 9.88
CA GLN A 240 25.47 -1.12 9.94
C GLN A 240 24.71 -2.27 9.31
N ASP A 241 23.48 -2.52 9.76
CA ASP A 241 22.53 -3.41 9.09
C ASP A 241 23.06 -4.83 8.83
N LEU A 242 23.84 -5.46 9.74
CA LEU A 242 24.39 -6.82 9.51
C LEU A 242 23.32 -7.82 9.06
N SER A 243 22.15 -7.80 9.70
CA SER A 243 21.01 -8.64 9.32
C SER A 243 20.65 -8.56 7.84
N ARG A 244 20.81 -7.38 7.22
CA ARG A 244 20.55 -7.18 5.80
C ARG A 244 21.52 -7.99 4.98
N TYR A 245 22.81 -7.82 5.26
CA TYR A 245 23.90 -8.44 4.52
C TYR A 245 23.93 -9.95 4.73
N VAL A 246 23.53 -10.45 5.90
CA VAL A 246 23.35 -11.89 6.13
C VAL A 246 22.31 -12.47 5.18
N VAL A 247 21.21 -11.77 4.95
CA VAL A 247 20.15 -12.22 4.04
C VAL A 247 20.54 -12.02 2.58
N GLU A 248 21.15 -10.87 2.25
CA GLU A 248 21.60 -10.57 0.88
C GLU A 248 22.78 -11.46 0.46
N ALA A 249 23.58 -12.00 1.39
CA ALA A 249 24.70 -12.90 1.07
C ALA A 249 24.28 -14.35 0.77
N ILE A 250 22.99 -14.71 0.88
CA ILE A 250 22.54 -16.08 0.65
C ILE A 250 22.88 -16.59 -0.77
N PRO A 251 22.66 -15.84 -1.86
CA PRO A 251 23.03 -16.33 -3.18
C PRO A 251 24.56 -16.40 -3.38
N LEU A 252 25.33 -15.57 -2.67
CA LEU A 252 26.80 -15.61 -2.61
C LEU A 252 27.38 -16.89 -1.99
N LEU A 253 26.54 -17.74 -1.37
CA LEU A 253 26.97 -19.08 -0.96
C LEU A 253 27.22 -20.01 -2.15
N LEU A 254 26.66 -19.70 -3.33
CA LEU A 254 26.91 -20.47 -4.55
C LEU A 254 28.31 -20.19 -5.14
N PRO A 255 28.91 -21.15 -5.88
CA PRO A 255 30.27 -21.01 -6.42
C PRO A 255 30.48 -19.78 -7.33
N ARG A 256 29.44 -19.35 -8.05
CA ARG A 256 29.46 -18.22 -9.00
C ARG A 256 28.02 -17.69 -9.17
N PRO A 257 27.46 -16.97 -8.20
CA PRO A 257 26.12 -16.42 -8.34
C PRO A 257 26.09 -15.46 -9.53
N SER A 258 25.03 -15.52 -10.33
CA SER A 258 24.81 -14.52 -11.35
C SER A 258 24.23 -13.25 -10.72
N LEU A 259 24.54 -12.09 -11.30
CA LEU A 259 23.94 -10.83 -10.88
C LEU A 259 22.40 -10.86 -10.97
N PHE A 260 21.86 -11.61 -11.94
CA PHE A 260 20.42 -11.84 -12.04
C PHE A 260 19.87 -12.55 -10.81
N LEU A 261 20.58 -13.55 -10.27
CA LEU A 261 20.14 -14.29 -9.10
C LEU A 261 20.11 -13.39 -7.85
N GLU A 262 21.12 -12.54 -7.65
CA GLU A 262 21.13 -11.56 -6.55
C GLU A 262 19.94 -10.60 -6.63
N ARG A 263 19.67 -10.06 -7.82
CA ARG A 263 18.53 -9.17 -8.07
C ARG A 263 17.19 -9.89 -7.88
N LEU A 264 17.08 -11.13 -8.36
CA LEU A 264 15.88 -11.96 -8.19
C LEU A 264 15.63 -12.26 -6.72
N TRP A 265 16.68 -12.57 -5.97
CA TRP A 265 16.62 -12.82 -4.55
C TRP A 265 16.14 -11.59 -3.79
N GLU A 266 16.76 -10.42 -4.03
CA GLU A 266 16.36 -9.15 -3.42
C GLU A 266 14.90 -8.79 -3.75
N ALA A 267 14.51 -8.89 -5.03
CA ALA A 267 13.15 -8.61 -5.48
C ALA A 267 12.12 -9.56 -4.83
N SER A 268 12.48 -10.84 -4.71
CA SER A 268 11.64 -11.85 -4.07
C SER A 268 11.44 -11.54 -2.59
N LEU A 269 12.51 -11.26 -1.85
CA LEU A 269 12.43 -10.89 -0.43
C LEU A 269 11.62 -9.63 -0.21
N SER A 270 11.83 -8.63 -1.06
CA SER A 270 11.14 -7.34 -1.01
C SER A 270 9.63 -7.48 -1.22
N LEU A 271 9.16 -8.56 -1.86
CA LEU A 271 7.74 -8.84 -2.05
C LEU A 271 7.19 -9.82 -1.00
N PHE A 272 7.86 -10.95 -0.83
CA PHE A 272 7.35 -12.07 -0.04
C PHE A 272 7.33 -11.77 1.45
N LEU A 273 8.33 -11.06 1.98
CA LEU A 273 8.37 -10.75 3.41
C LEU A 273 7.26 -9.75 3.83
N PRO A 274 6.98 -8.68 3.06
CA PRO A 274 5.77 -7.87 3.27
C PRO A 274 4.48 -8.67 3.20
N ALA A 275 4.30 -9.50 2.16
CA ALA A 275 3.10 -10.31 2.00
C ALA A 275 2.91 -11.28 3.17
N LEU A 276 3.97 -12.01 3.56
CA LEU A 276 3.95 -12.93 4.69
C LEU A 276 3.61 -12.20 5.99
N THR A 277 4.23 -11.05 6.22
CA THR A 277 3.95 -10.23 7.41
C THR A 277 2.49 -9.80 7.45
N ALA A 278 1.94 -9.28 6.35
CA ALA A 278 0.54 -8.90 6.25
C ALA A 278 -0.40 -10.08 6.51
N ALA A 279 -0.12 -11.25 5.92
CA ALA A 279 -0.90 -12.47 6.16
C ALA A 279 -0.87 -12.91 7.64
N LEU A 280 0.30 -12.85 8.29
CA LEU A 280 0.45 -13.23 9.69
C LEU A 280 -0.25 -12.24 10.64
N VAL A 281 -0.20 -10.95 10.36
CA VAL A 281 -0.98 -9.93 11.08
C VAL A 281 -2.47 -10.21 10.95
N LEU A 282 -2.96 -10.43 9.73
CA LEU A 282 -4.38 -10.69 9.50
C LEU A 282 -4.84 -12.00 10.14
N ARG A 283 -4.02 -13.05 10.12
CA ARG A 283 -4.31 -14.30 10.83
C ARG A 283 -4.59 -14.08 12.32
N ARG A 284 -3.99 -13.03 12.93
CA ARG A 284 -4.21 -12.67 14.34
C ARG A 284 -5.41 -11.75 14.57
N LEU A 285 -5.71 -10.86 13.62
CA LEU A 285 -6.77 -9.85 13.77
C LEU A 285 -8.13 -10.29 13.22
N ALA A 286 -8.14 -11.05 12.12
CA ALA A 286 -9.35 -11.42 11.40
C ALA A 286 -9.22 -12.83 10.81
N PRO A 287 -9.93 -13.84 11.35
CA PRO A 287 -9.90 -15.18 10.78
C PRO A 287 -10.54 -15.18 9.38
N ALA A 288 -9.81 -15.70 8.38
CA ALA A 288 -10.24 -15.74 6.98
C ALA A 288 -11.57 -16.46 6.72
N LYS A 289 -12.03 -17.27 7.69
CA LYS A 289 -13.29 -18.03 7.60
C LYS A 289 -14.54 -17.15 7.57
N GLN A 290 -14.49 -15.93 8.12
CA GLN A 290 -15.67 -15.09 8.25
C GLN A 290 -16.00 -14.33 6.93
N ASN A 291 -15.00 -13.75 6.29
CA ASN A 291 -15.16 -13.06 5.02
C ASN A 291 -13.86 -13.11 4.20
N ARG A 292 -13.79 -14.05 3.26
CA ARG A 292 -12.59 -14.28 2.42
C ARG A 292 -12.25 -13.07 1.54
N ALA A 293 -13.25 -12.38 1.01
CA ALA A 293 -13.04 -11.23 0.13
C ALA A 293 -12.46 -10.04 0.91
N LEU A 294 -13.01 -9.75 2.09
CA LEU A 294 -12.47 -8.72 2.98
C LEU A 294 -11.06 -9.09 3.46
N TRP A 295 -10.84 -10.36 3.83
CA TRP A 295 -9.51 -10.82 4.24
C TRP A 295 -8.48 -10.63 3.12
N LEU A 296 -8.83 -10.99 1.88
CA LEU A 296 -7.96 -10.80 0.72
C LEU A 296 -7.71 -9.32 0.43
N ALA A 297 -8.74 -8.48 0.51
CA ALA A 297 -8.58 -7.03 0.34
C ALA A 297 -7.63 -6.43 1.39
N LEU A 298 -7.80 -6.80 2.67
CA LEU A 298 -6.91 -6.38 3.75
C LEU A 298 -5.49 -6.93 3.56
N PHE A 299 -5.34 -8.14 3.03
CA PHE A 299 -4.03 -8.74 2.74
C PHE A 299 -3.30 -7.98 1.63
N LEU A 300 -3.98 -7.69 0.52
CA LEU A 300 -3.41 -6.89 -0.57
C LEU A 300 -3.07 -5.48 -0.09
N TRP A 301 -3.96 -4.84 0.67
CA TRP A 301 -3.72 -3.53 1.25
C TRP A 301 -2.54 -3.53 2.23
N GLY A 302 -2.48 -4.48 3.17
CA GLY A 302 -1.39 -4.59 4.13
C GLY A 302 -0.04 -4.88 3.46
N THR A 303 -0.04 -5.68 2.39
CA THR A 303 1.15 -5.92 1.57
C THR A 303 1.63 -4.64 0.89
N LEU A 304 0.73 -3.91 0.22
CA LEU A 304 1.05 -2.62 -0.40
C LEU A 304 1.55 -1.60 0.61
N TYR A 305 0.92 -1.55 1.79
CA TYR A 305 1.32 -0.64 2.87
C TYR A 305 2.78 -0.90 3.29
N LEU A 306 3.12 -2.17 3.51
CA LEU A 306 4.49 -2.56 3.87
C LEU A 306 5.50 -2.35 2.73
N LEU A 307 5.08 -2.41 1.47
CA LEU A 307 5.91 -2.09 0.30
C LEU A 307 6.20 -0.59 0.12
N GLN A 308 5.41 0.30 0.73
CA GLN A 308 5.55 1.75 0.54
C GLN A 308 6.58 2.40 1.47
N GLY A 309 6.71 1.88 2.69
CA GLY A 309 7.59 2.46 3.69
C GLY A 309 9.07 2.11 3.44
N PRO A 310 10.02 2.82 4.06
CA PRO A 310 11.41 2.38 4.16
C PRO A 310 11.55 1.17 5.13
N VAL A 311 10.55 0.28 5.14
CA VAL A 311 10.57 -0.95 5.91
C VAL A 311 11.32 -1.97 5.07
N TYR A 312 12.63 -2.01 5.27
CA TYR A 312 13.46 -2.98 4.57
C TYR A 312 13.03 -4.40 4.92
N PHE A 313 13.04 -5.29 3.92
CA PHE A 313 12.59 -6.67 4.06
C PHE A 313 13.27 -7.41 5.23
N TYR A 314 14.54 -7.11 5.52
CA TYR A 314 15.28 -7.74 6.60
C TYR A 314 14.76 -7.36 7.99
N LEU A 315 14.09 -6.21 8.13
CA LEU A 315 13.49 -5.78 9.41
C LEU A 315 12.21 -6.57 9.70
N LEU A 316 11.48 -6.96 8.65
CA LEU A 316 10.29 -7.81 8.79
C LEU A 316 10.62 -9.19 9.36
N LEU A 317 11.85 -9.68 9.15
CA LEU A 317 12.32 -10.92 9.76
C LEU A 317 12.41 -10.85 11.29
N ALA A 318 12.50 -9.65 11.90
CA ALA A 318 12.33 -9.51 13.35
C ALA A 318 10.85 -9.67 13.76
N ALA A 319 9.91 -9.17 12.97
CA ALA A 319 8.48 -9.23 13.30
C ALA A 319 7.86 -10.61 13.05
N ILE A 320 8.30 -11.31 11.99
CA ILE A 320 7.72 -12.56 11.52
C ILE A 320 7.71 -13.66 12.59
N PRO A 321 8.79 -13.95 13.35
CA PRO A 321 8.77 -14.97 14.40
C PRO A 321 7.70 -14.70 15.46
N VAL A 322 7.61 -13.46 15.95
CA VAL A 322 6.61 -13.06 16.96
C VAL A 322 5.20 -13.24 16.37
N LEU A 323 4.96 -12.75 15.17
CA LEU A 323 3.68 -12.88 14.49
C LEU A 323 3.32 -14.34 14.14
N ALA A 324 4.30 -15.20 13.89
CA ALA A 324 4.08 -16.60 13.55
C ALA A 324 3.80 -17.46 14.79
N PHE A 325 4.54 -17.26 15.88
CA PHE A 325 4.62 -18.23 16.97
C PHE A 325 4.13 -17.74 18.34
N TYR A 326 3.94 -16.42 18.53
CA TYR A 326 3.42 -15.92 19.80
C TYR A 326 2.04 -16.50 20.12
N ASN A 327 1.93 -17.16 21.28
CA ASN A 327 0.72 -17.77 21.79
C ASN A 327 0.69 -17.65 23.33
N PRO A 328 -0.30 -16.95 23.92
CA PRO A 328 -0.35 -16.74 25.36
C PRO A 328 -0.49 -18.04 26.16
N LYS A 329 -0.98 -19.12 25.54
CA LYS A 329 -1.12 -20.46 26.18
C LYS A 329 0.14 -21.31 26.06
N LYS A 330 1.09 -20.94 25.19
CA LYS A 330 2.33 -21.67 24.94
C LYS A 330 3.52 -20.71 25.13
N PRO A 331 3.98 -20.51 26.38
CA PRO A 331 4.98 -19.49 26.68
C PRO A 331 6.33 -19.80 26.05
N LEU A 332 6.76 -21.07 25.99
CA LEU A 332 8.07 -21.44 25.46
C LEU A 332 8.25 -21.09 23.96
N PRO A 333 7.37 -21.49 23.02
CA PRO A 333 7.47 -21.04 21.63
C PRO A 333 7.43 -19.52 21.47
N SER A 334 6.63 -18.83 22.30
CA SER A 334 6.53 -17.37 22.30
C SER A 334 7.84 -16.72 22.74
N PHE A 335 8.47 -17.28 23.77
CA PHE A 335 9.75 -16.84 24.30
C PHE A 335 10.88 -17.06 23.28
N ILE A 336 10.95 -18.25 22.65
CA ILE A 336 11.94 -18.52 21.60
C ILE A 336 11.75 -17.56 20.42
N ALA A 337 10.52 -17.30 20.01
CA ALA A 337 10.21 -16.38 18.92
C ALA A 337 10.62 -14.93 19.26
N LEU A 338 10.36 -14.49 20.50
CA LEU A 338 10.80 -13.20 21.01
C LEU A 338 12.33 -13.10 21.00
N LEU A 339 13.03 -14.12 21.49
CA LEU A 339 14.48 -14.14 21.53
C LEU A 339 15.06 -14.05 20.12
N ALA A 340 14.58 -14.88 19.19
CA ALA A 340 15.00 -14.84 17.78
C ALA A 340 14.77 -13.47 17.14
N ALA A 341 13.59 -12.89 17.34
CA ALA A 341 13.25 -11.55 16.87
C ALA A 341 14.19 -10.47 17.45
N SER A 342 14.52 -10.59 18.72
CA SER A 342 15.37 -9.63 19.44
C SER A 342 16.82 -9.70 19.02
N LEU A 343 17.37 -10.91 18.93
CA LEU A 343 18.72 -11.12 18.41
C LEU A 343 18.85 -10.57 16.98
N TRP A 344 17.85 -10.83 16.14
CA TRP A 344 17.81 -10.33 14.77
C TRP A 344 17.77 -8.79 14.72
N ALA A 345 16.86 -8.17 15.49
CA ALA A 345 16.75 -6.71 15.55
C ALA A 345 18.03 -6.04 16.10
N GLY A 346 18.71 -6.68 17.05
CA GLY A 346 19.96 -6.21 17.65
C GLY A 346 21.10 -6.08 16.64
N ILE A 347 21.23 -7.04 15.72
CA ILE A 347 22.22 -6.99 14.63
C ILE A 347 21.75 -6.17 13.42
N SER A 348 20.52 -5.66 13.41
CA SER A 348 20.00 -4.77 12.37
C SER A 348 20.38 -3.30 12.65
N ARG A 349 19.44 -2.55 13.23
CA ARG A 349 19.51 -1.10 13.47
C ARG A 349 19.11 -0.81 14.90
N VAL A 350 19.74 0.20 15.47
CA VAL A 350 19.49 0.58 16.86
C VAL A 350 18.03 0.98 17.12
N ASN A 351 17.38 1.62 16.14
CA ASN A 351 15.97 2.03 16.24
C ASN A 351 15.00 0.84 16.30
N TRP A 352 15.45 -0.38 15.98
CA TRP A 352 14.64 -1.58 15.97
C TRP A 352 14.79 -2.44 17.22
N ILE A 353 15.73 -2.11 18.12
CA ILE A 353 15.87 -2.76 19.42
C ILE A 353 14.55 -2.80 20.22
N PRO A 354 13.70 -1.75 20.22
CA PRO A 354 12.43 -1.80 20.97
C PRO A 354 11.34 -2.64 20.30
N LEU A 355 11.44 -2.94 19.00
CA LEU A 355 10.35 -3.52 18.20
C LEU A 355 9.94 -4.95 18.57
N PRO A 356 10.85 -5.88 18.91
CA PRO A 356 10.50 -7.26 19.29
C PRO A 356 9.62 -7.36 20.53
N SER A 357 9.46 -6.29 21.31
CA SER A 357 8.64 -6.29 22.51
C SER A 357 7.19 -6.70 22.17
N PRO A 358 6.70 -7.83 22.70
CA PRO A 358 5.36 -8.28 22.41
C PRO A 358 4.40 -7.32 23.07
N VAL A 359 3.84 -6.41 22.28
CA VAL A 359 2.59 -5.75 22.64
C VAL A 359 1.58 -6.88 22.70
N ARG A 360 1.26 -7.36 23.91
CA ARG A 360 0.09 -8.20 24.11
C ARG A 360 -1.06 -7.41 23.48
N PRO A 361 -1.69 -7.89 22.39
CA PRO A 361 -2.88 -7.22 21.91
C PRO A 361 -3.84 -7.21 23.10
N PRO A 362 -4.49 -6.08 23.41
CA PRO A 362 -5.51 -6.06 24.45
C PRO A 362 -6.47 -7.20 24.10
N SER A 363 -6.51 -8.21 24.96
CA SER A 363 -7.47 -9.30 24.79
C SER A 363 -8.83 -8.63 24.70
N PRO A 364 -9.63 -8.86 23.65
CA PRO A 364 -11.00 -8.38 23.59
C PRO A 364 -11.84 -9.29 24.49
N VAL A 365 -11.59 -9.21 25.80
CA VAL A 365 -12.50 -9.66 26.83
C VAL A 365 -12.35 -8.67 27.99
N PRO A 366 -13.02 -7.50 27.93
CA PRO A 366 -13.67 -7.06 29.14
C PRO A 366 -14.71 -8.14 29.43
N SER A 367 -14.45 -9.01 30.41
CA SER A 367 -15.56 -9.73 31.01
C SER A 367 -16.55 -8.63 31.44
N PRO A 368 -17.83 -8.68 31.06
CA PRO A 368 -18.83 -7.66 31.41
C PRO A 368 -19.24 -7.80 32.88
N SER A 369 -18.27 -8.09 33.75
CA SER A 369 -18.45 -8.17 35.18
C SER A 369 -18.16 -6.77 35.72
N PRO A 370 -19.14 -6.08 36.33
CA PRO A 370 -18.93 -4.80 36.98
C PRO A 370 -18.18 -5.04 38.30
N VAL A 371 -16.90 -5.40 38.20
CA VAL A 371 -16.10 -5.77 39.36
C VAL A 371 -14.98 -4.75 39.46
N ARG A 372 -15.22 -3.80 40.38
CA ARG A 372 -14.30 -2.88 41.07
C ARG A 372 -13.04 -2.40 40.31
N PRO A 373 -12.70 -1.10 40.37
CA PRO A 373 -11.44 -0.62 39.79
C PRO A 373 -10.29 -1.51 40.31
N PRO A 374 -9.49 -2.11 39.42
CA PRO A 374 -8.43 -3.03 39.80
C PRO A 374 -7.52 -2.32 40.80
N SER A 375 -7.26 -2.98 41.94
CA SER A 375 -6.30 -2.50 42.93
C SER A 375 -4.97 -2.20 42.23
N PRO A 376 -4.19 -1.21 42.68
CA PRO A 376 -2.90 -0.88 42.06
C PRO A 376 -2.00 -2.11 41.90
N VAL A 377 -2.05 -3.05 42.85
CA VAL A 377 -1.34 -4.35 42.79
C VAL A 377 -1.80 -5.21 41.61
N SER A 378 -3.11 -5.30 41.35
CA SER A 378 -3.63 -6.08 40.20
C SER A 378 -3.27 -5.47 38.85
N ARG A 379 -3.13 -4.14 38.76
CA ARG A 379 -2.62 -3.46 37.54
C ARG A 379 -1.14 -3.75 37.31
N LEU A 380 -0.33 -3.71 38.37
CA LEU A 380 1.09 -4.05 38.32
C LEU A 380 1.29 -5.51 37.88
N LEU A 381 0.56 -6.46 38.48
CA LEU A 381 0.62 -7.87 38.11
C LEU A 381 0.15 -8.12 36.67
N TYR A 382 -0.79 -7.31 36.16
CA TYR A 382 -1.24 -7.38 34.78
C TYR A 382 -0.19 -6.87 33.79
N LEU A 383 0.56 -5.82 34.15
CA LEU A 383 1.61 -5.21 33.32
C LEU A 383 2.96 -5.92 33.43
N ALA A 384 3.20 -6.68 34.50
CA ALA A 384 4.49 -7.33 34.76
C ALA A 384 4.91 -8.28 33.63
N PRO A 385 4.05 -9.17 33.07
CA PRO A 385 4.49 -10.06 31.99
C PRO A 385 4.87 -9.32 30.70
N PRO A 386 4.06 -8.38 30.15
CA PRO A 386 4.49 -7.55 29.02
C PRO A 386 5.79 -6.78 29.29
N ALA A 387 5.94 -6.20 30.49
CA ALA A 387 7.16 -5.48 30.88
C ALA A 387 8.39 -6.41 30.93
N LEU A 388 8.23 -7.63 31.47
CA LEU A 388 9.29 -8.64 31.50
C LEU A 388 9.70 -9.06 30.08
N TYR A 389 8.73 -9.32 29.20
CA TYR A 389 9.05 -9.64 27.80
C TYR A 389 9.72 -8.47 27.08
N ALA A 390 9.27 -7.23 27.32
CA ALA A 390 9.91 -6.04 26.77
C ALA A 390 11.36 -5.92 27.23
N LEU A 391 11.61 -6.08 28.53
CA LEU A 391 12.94 -6.03 29.11
C LEU A 391 13.85 -7.14 28.57
N LEU A 392 13.34 -8.38 28.51
CA LEU A 392 14.08 -9.52 27.96
C LEU A 392 14.42 -9.32 26.48
N GLY A 393 13.48 -8.81 25.69
CA GLY A 393 13.72 -8.49 24.29
C GLY A 393 14.78 -7.41 24.13
N LEU A 394 14.69 -6.33 24.91
CA LEU A 394 15.66 -5.23 24.87
C LEU A 394 17.06 -5.69 25.28
N VAL A 395 17.18 -6.45 26.37
CA VAL A 395 18.47 -7.01 26.83
C VAL A 395 19.05 -7.93 25.77
N SER A 396 18.24 -8.80 25.15
CA SER A 396 18.71 -9.73 24.12
C SER A 396 19.17 -8.99 22.86
N ALA A 397 18.41 -8.01 22.41
CA ALA A 397 18.76 -7.19 21.24
C ALA A 397 20.02 -6.35 21.50
N TYR A 398 20.16 -5.78 22.70
CA TYR A 398 21.37 -5.07 23.10
C TYR A 398 22.58 -6.01 23.16
N ALA A 399 22.44 -7.20 23.75
CA ALA A 399 23.49 -8.21 23.81
C ALA A 399 23.93 -8.64 22.40
N ALA A 400 22.99 -8.87 21.48
CA ALA A 400 23.30 -9.18 20.08
C ALA A 400 24.03 -8.03 19.38
N ARG A 401 23.67 -6.77 19.67
CA ARG A 401 24.37 -5.60 19.16
C ARG A 401 25.80 -5.50 19.71
N GLN A 402 26.02 -5.79 20.99
CA GLN A 402 27.35 -5.78 21.61
C GLN A 402 28.23 -6.91 21.07
N TRP A 403 27.65 -8.10 20.91
CA TRP A 403 28.31 -9.20 20.21
C TRP A 403 28.71 -8.79 18.80
N TYR A 404 27.80 -8.15 18.06
CA TYR A 404 28.11 -7.70 16.71
C TYR A 404 29.23 -6.65 16.69
N PHE A 405 29.19 -5.68 17.59
CA PHE A 405 30.26 -4.69 17.76
C PHE A 405 31.62 -5.38 17.96
N SER A 406 31.69 -6.40 18.82
CA SER A 406 32.93 -7.12 19.14
C SER A 406 33.57 -7.86 17.97
N ILE A 407 32.80 -8.25 16.95
CA ILE A 407 33.31 -8.95 15.75
C ILE A 407 33.48 -8.02 14.54
N SER A 408 33.09 -6.74 14.66
CA SER A 408 33.09 -5.81 13.55
C SER A 408 34.41 -5.10 13.33
N ASP A 409 35.35 -5.15 14.30
CA ASP A 409 36.64 -4.45 14.29
C ASP A 409 36.56 -2.94 13.95
N ILE A 410 35.40 -2.32 14.17
CA ILE A 410 35.13 -0.93 13.80
C ILE A 410 35.20 -0.03 15.03
N PRO A 411 35.80 1.18 14.93
CA PRO A 411 35.88 2.11 16.05
C PRO A 411 34.49 2.40 16.65
N SER A 412 34.43 2.46 17.98
CA SER A 412 33.17 2.69 18.72
C SER A 412 32.45 3.97 18.28
N ALA A 413 33.21 5.02 17.91
CA ALA A 413 32.67 6.27 17.39
C ALA A 413 31.90 6.08 16.07
N MET A 414 32.38 5.23 15.15
CA MET A 414 31.68 4.92 13.90
C MET A 414 30.49 4.01 14.13
N PHE A 415 30.63 2.97 14.96
CA PHE A 415 29.55 2.04 15.27
C PHE A 415 28.36 2.71 15.96
N ASN A 416 28.63 3.71 16.79
CA ASN A 416 27.63 4.49 17.52
C ASN A 416 27.34 5.86 16.89
N ALA A 417 27.77 6.10 15.65
CA ALA A 417 27.56 7.39 14.98
C ALA A 417 26.10 7.86 14.99
N ALA A 418 25.14 6.93 14.92
CA ALA A 418 23.71 7.24 15.00
C ALA A 418 23.28 7.99 16.28
N PHE A 419 24.04 7.85 17.38
CA PHE A 419 23.77 8.53 18.64
C PHE A 419 24.42 9.91 18.76
N TRP A 420 25.39 10.21 17.90
CA TRP A 420 26.24 11.41 17.98
C TRP A 420 26.18 12.27 16.71
N GLN A 421 25.15 12.09 15.86
CA GLN A 421 24.98 12.86 14.63
C GLN A 421 24.41 14.26 14.92
N ASP A 422 25.25 15.29 14.81
CA ASP A 422 24.88 16.71 14.98
C ASP A 422 23.77 17.17 14.03
N LEU A 423 23.70 16.56 12.84
CA LEU A 423 22.72 16.86 11.79
C LEU A 423 21.27 16.66 12.23
N LEU A 424 20.99 15.84 13.25
CA LEU A 424 19.63 15.63 13.73
C LEU A 424 19.10 16.89 14.42
N TRP A 425 19.91 17.53 15.26
CA TRP A 425 19.49 18.66 16.09
C TRP A 425 19.14 19.91 15.26
N TYR A 426 19.96 20.22 14.26
CA TYR A 426 19.74 21.36 13.36
C TYR A 426 18.48 21.20 12.48
N ARG A 427 17.97 19.97 12.32
CA ARG A 427 16.78 19.68 11.50
C ARG A 427 15.50 19.54 12.31
N LEU A 428 15.57 19.47 13.65
CA LEU A 428 14.36 19.33 14.49
C LEU A 428 13.41 20.52 14.34
N PHE A 429 13.96 21.73 14.26
CA PHE A 429 13.24 23.00 14.12
C PHE A 429 13.50 23.63 12.73
N PRO A 430 12.70 24.65 12.33
CA PRO A 430 12.93 25.42 11.11
C PRO A 430 14.39 25.82 10.93
N SER A 431 14.94 25.50 9.77
CA SER A 431 16.33 25.82 9.43
C SER A 431 16.49 26.11 7.94
N ALA A 432 17.63 26.67 7.55
CA ALA A 432 17.90 27.05 6.16
C ALA A 432 17.81 25.87 5.19
N LEU A 433 18.13 24.66 5.65
CA LEU A 433 18.07 23.43 4.87
C LEU A 433 16.72 22.69 5.01
N GLN A 434 15.92 23.02 6.02
CA GLN A 434 14.61 22.42 6.25
C GLN A 434 13.65 23.47 6.86
N PRO A 435 12.97 24.28 6.02
CA PRO A 435 12.23 25.47 6.48
C PRO A 435 11.14 25.20 7.52
N LEU A 436 10.54 24.00 7.50
CA LEU A 436 9.53 23.60 8.47
C LEU A 436 10.12 22.90 9.72
N GLY A 437 11.37 22.45 9.69
CA GLY A 437 11.89 21.49 10.69
C GLY A 437 11.21 20.12 10.62
N ILE A 438 11.69 19.16 11.41
CA ILE A 438 11.09 17.81 11.52
C ILE A 438 9.88 17.84 12.44
N LEU A 439 9.94 18.53 13.59
CA LEU A 439 8.87 18.51 14.59
C LEU A 439 7.59 19.22 14.10
N PRO A 440 7.65 20.47 13.58
CA PRO A 440 6.45 21.12 13.07
C PRO A 440 5.89 20.40 11.83
N ALA A 441 6.75 19.90 10.95
CA ALA A 441 6.31 19.09 9.81
C ALA A 441 5.63 17.79 10.25
N GLY A 442 6.14 17.14 11.29
CA GLY A 442 5.53 15.94 11.87
C GLY A 442 4.14 16.21 12.43
N LEU A 443 3.97 17.28 13.21
CA LEU A 443 2.67 17.68 13.77
C LEU A 443 1.64 18.06 12.71
N LEU A 444 2.05 18.67 11.60
CA LEU A 444 1.15 18.97 10.48
C LEU A 444 0.70 17.72 9.71
N MET A 445 1.44 16.61 9.84
CA MET A 445 1.18 15.35 9.12
C MET A 445 0.37 14.33 9.92
N THR A 446 0.35 14.44 11.25
CA THR A 446 -0.43 13.58 12.16
C THR A 446 -1.75 14.21 12.52
#